data_AF-A0AAN5T1U3-F1
#
_entry.id   AF-A0AAN5T1U3-F1
#
_cell.length_a   1.000
_cell.length_b   1.000
_cell.length_c   1.000
_cell.angle_alpha   90.00
_cell.angle_beta   90.00
_cell.angle_gamma   90.00
#
_symmetry.space_group_name_H-M   'P 1'
#
loop_
_entity.id
_entity.type
_entity.pdbx_description
1 polymer ?
#
loop_
_entity_poly.entity_id
_entity_poly.type
_entity_poly.pdbx_seq_one_letter_code
_entity_poly.pdbx_strand_id
1 'polypeptide(L)'
;MNITGIEQDINSTEGKLSPNDIEQKTLGKVTEPVKFKNLKKVIYIDKGNKAHLAYHLSYYSNSEKKHVNAPNYLIDANSGEILKQWNEVRHERIGQGLGGNAFTLPYRQGMFQHGNALPGLPSLGKFDVNVEDGLCRVENESIKVMNLENHNIGYDFFPITIFAESVLNLSAFSYPCNETNLFLNYADGRTGPVNYAFSPVNDTMYFAQQTLDMYQKVYGVNRPIGDDLPIRAYTHLGDMDNAFAVPTISLDGVVLAHQQIVIGNGDEFLTAPAQSVLGHELSHNFTALHSGLMYEGQSGGINESFSDMAAIALLDYLSKDYPWYWDGEDWTIGREAVKSGQPIRYLDDPAKDGMSIGHASEYTDALDVHITSGVFNKAFYLLAHKPGWSIQKAFQVMVDANMNYWSPIAYYDFAACGVIQATIDKHWDKTPVIEAFAEVGVVCPMHKS
;
A
#
# COMPACT_ATOMS: atom_id res chain seq x y z
N MET A 1 -1.10 -14.68 -24.08
CA MET A 1 0.13 -15.34 -24.56
C MET A 1 -0.26 -16.38 -25.59
N ASN A 2 0.23 -16.26 -26.83
CA ASN A 2 0.03 -17.28 -27.86
C ASN A 2 1.18 -18.29 -27.69
N ILE A 3 0.90 -19.43 -27.03
CA ILE A 3 1.94 -20.40 -26.66
C ILE A 3 2.09 -21.40 -27.80
N THR A 4 2.95 -21.07 -28.78
CA THR A 4 3.31 -21.95 -29.91
C THR A 4 4.80 -22.29 -29.80
N GLY A 5 5.21 -23.54 -30.11
CA GLY A 5 6.63 -23.93 -30.15
C GLY A 5 7.16 -24.70 -28.94
N ILE A 6 6.32 -25.11 -27.98
CA ILE A 6 6.75 -25.94 -26.82
C ILE A 6 7.44 -27.23 -27.29
N GLU A 7 6.95 -27.81 -28.39
CA GLU A 7 7.49 -29.01 -29.01
C GLU A 7 8.93 -28.87 -29.53
N GLN A 8 9.45 -27.65 -29.68
CA GLN A 8 10.84 -27.40 -30.05
C GLN A 8 11.79 -27.49 -28.86
N ASP A 9 11.29 -27.18 -27.66
CA ASP A 9 12.05 -27.19 -26.41
C ASP A 9 11.90 -28.50 -25.64
N ILE A 10 10.72 -29.14 -25.73
CA ILE A 10 10.37 -30.36 -25.00
C ILE A 10 10.11 -31.49 -25.99
N ASN A 11 11.16 -32.25 -26.29
CA ASN A 11 11.10 -33.40 -27.21
C ASN A 11 10.60 -34.70 -26.54
N SER A 12 10.35 -34.68 -25.23
CA SER A 12 9.88 -35.83 -24.45
C SER A 12 9.13 -35.38 -23.20
N THR A 13 8.06 -36.10 -22.83
CA THR A 13 7.36 -35.94 -21.54
C THR A 13 7.93 -36.83 -20.43
N GLU A 14 8.95 -37.63 -20.75
CA GLU A 14 9.72 -38.43 -19.81
C GLU A 14 10.99 -37.67 -19.43
N GLY A 15 11.05 -37.22 -18.18
CA GLY A 15 12.24 -36.59 -17.61
C GLY A 15 13.28 -37.64 -17.20
N LYS A 16 14.57 -37.27 -17.19
CA LYS A 16 15.66 -38.17 -16.75
C LYS A 16 15.60 -38.52 -15.27
N LEU A 17 15.00 -37.66 -14.45
CA LEU A 17 14.85 -37.86 -13.01
C LEU A 17 13.43 -38.32 -12.70
N SER A 18 13.32 -39.33 -11.84
CA SER A 18 12.02 -39.77 -11.35
C SER A 18 11.47 -38.77 -10.32
N PRO A 19 10.14 -38.77 -10.07
CA PRO A 19 9.56 -37.99 -8.98
C PRO A 19 10.25 -38.26 -7.63
N ASN A 20 10.66 -39.51 -7.38
CA ASN A 20 11.32 -39.89 -6.13
C ASN A 20 12.73 -39.31 -6.01
N ASP A 21 13.48 -39.22 -7.12
CA ASP A 21 14.82 -38.60 -7.13
C ASP A 21 14.75 -37.10 -6.81
N ILE A 22 13.76 -36.42 -7.38
CA ILE A 22 13.50 -34.99 -7.13
C ILE A 22 13.11 -34.75 -5.67
N GLU A 23 12.26 -35.62 -5.14
CA GLU A 23 11.81 -35.52 -3.76
C GLU A 23 12.97 -35.72 -2.77
N GLN A 24 13.77 -36.76 -2.95
CA GLN A 24 14.93 -37.03 -2.08
C GLN A 24 15.97 -35.91 -2.14
N LYS A 25 16.26 -35.40 -3.35
CA LYS A 25 17.24 -34.31 -3.56
C LYS A 25 16.81 -33.01 -2.89
N THR A 26 15.51 -32.73 -2.86
CA THR A 26 14.96 -31.47 -2.34
C THR A 26 14.59 -31.56 -0.86
N LEU A 27 13.83 -32.59 -0.46
CA LEU A 27 13.38 -32.77 0.92
C LEU A 27 14.45 -33.35 1.84
N GLY A 28 15.47 -34.05 1.32
CA GLY A 28 16.59 -34.56 2.14
C GLY A 28 17.42 -33.45 2.82
N LYS A 29 17.23 -32.19 2.41
CA LYS A 29 17.85 -31.00 3.02
C LYS A 29 16.94 -30.31 4.06
N VAL A 30 15.69 -30.74 4.19
CA VAL A 30 14.69 -30.13 5.07
C VAL A 30 14.80 -30.75 6.45
N THR A 31 15.07 -29.92 7.46
CA THR A 31 15.24 -30.35 8.86
C THR A 31 13.93 -30.43 9.63
N GLU A 32 12.91 -29.71 9.16
CA GLU A 32 11.59 -29.59 9.77
C GLU A 32 10.66 -30.75 9.33
N PRO A 33 9.77 -31.24 10.21
CA PRO A 33 8.79 -32.27 9.86
C PRO A 33 7.89 -31.84 8.69
N VAL A 34 7.97 -32.56 7.57
CA VAL A 34 7.05 -32.39 6.43
C VAL A 34 5.72 -33.07 6.75
N LYS A 35 4.65 -32.28 6.86
CA LYS A 35 3.29 -32.76 7.21
C LYS A 35 2.47 -33.15 6.00
N PHE A 36 2.65 -32.44 4.90
CA PHE A 36 1.98 -32.71 3.63
C PHE A 36 2.93 -32.37 2.49
N LYS A 37 2.86 -33.12 1.40
CA LYS A 37 3.60 -32.82 0.17
C LYS A 37 2.79 -33.23 -1.04
N ASN A 38 2.98 -32.51 -2.13
CA ASN A 38 2.39 -32.76 -3.42
C ASN A 38 3.45 -32.50 -4.50
N LEU A 39 3.62 -33.47 -5.39
CA LEU A 39 4.60 -33.41 -6.47
C LEU A 39 3.88 -33.66 -7.80
N LYS A 40 3.85 -32.66 -8.67
CA LYS A 40 3.18 -32.73 -9.97
C LYS A 40 4.16 -32.42 -11.09
N LYS A 41 4.15 -33.21 -12.15
CA LYS A 41 4.88 -32.87 -13.38
C LYS A 41 4.13 -31.75 -14.10
N VAL A 42 4.84 -30.72 -14.54
CA VAL A 42 4.30 -29.51 -15.17
C VAL A 42 5.20 -29.07 -16.32
N ILE A 43 4.68 -28.20 -17.18
CA ILE A 43 5.47 -27.46 -18.16
C ILE A 43 5.64 -26.04 -17.62
N TYR A 44 6.87 -25.58 -17.47
CA TYR A 44 7.20 -24.23 -17.00
C TYR A 44 7.82 -23.43 -18.14
N ILE A 45 7.29 -22.25 -18.42
CA ILE A 45 7.87 -21.32 -19.40
C ILE A 45 8.65 -20.25 -18.62
N ASP A 46 9.94 -20.15 -18.90
CA ASP A 46 10.81 -19.18 -18.23
C ASP A 46 10.70 -17.76 -18.81
N LYS A 47 11.45 -16.82 -18.23
CA LYS A 47 11.47 -15.41 -18.68
C LYS A 47 12.03 -15.21 -20.10
N GLY A 48 12.75 -16.21 -20.63
CA GLY A 48 13.27 -16.23 -21.99
C GLY A 48 12.30 -16.87 -23.00
N ASN A 49 11.06 -17.16 -22.59
CA ASN A 49 10.05 -17.90 -23.38
C ASN A 49 10.47 -19.32 -23.74
N LYS A 50 11.40 -19.93 -22.98
CA LYS A 50 11.79 -21.32 -23.17
C LYS A 50 10.94 -22.25 -22.30
N ALA A 51 10.42 -23.32 -22.89
CA ALA A 51 9.65 -24.32 -22.14
C ALA A 51 10.57 -25.37 -21.49
N HIS A 52 10.30 -25.66 -20.22
CA HIS A 52 11.00 -26.66 -19.41
C HIS A 52 10.02 -27.72 -18.95
N LEU A 53 10.39 -28.99 -19.09
CA LEU A 53 9.70 -30.07 -18.40
C LEU A 53 10.14 -30.05 -16.94
N ALA A 54 9.21 -29.80 -16.03
CA ALA A 54 9.54 -29.58 -14.62
C ALA A 54 8.65 -30.39 -13.68
N TYR A 55 9.05 -30.45 -12.43
CA TYR A 55 8.25 -30.90 -11.31
C TYR A 55 7.92 -29.72 -10.41
N HIS A 56 6.64 -29.50 -10.17
CA HIS A 56 6.13 -28.63 -9.11
C HIS A 56 6.06 -29.45 -7.80
N LEU A 57 7.01 -29.21 -6.91
CA LEU A 57 7.03 -29.76 -5.56
C LEU A 57 6.48 -28.70 -4.60
N SER A 58 5.35 -28.97 -3.97
CA SER A 58 4.83 -28.18 -2.86
C SER A 58 4.79 -29.02 -1.59
N TYR A 59 5.17 -28.46 -0.45
CA TYR A 59 5.05 -29.17 0.82
C TYR A 59 4.78 -28.21 1.98
N TYR A 60 4.17 -28.73 3.04
CA TYR A 60 3.99 -28.03 4.30
C TYR A 60 4.96 -28.61 5.33
N SER A 61 5.70 -27.75 6.01
CA SER A 61 6.48 -28.12 7.19
C SER A 61 6.12 -27.23 8.37
N ASN A 62 6.10 -27.77 9.58
CA ASN A 62 5.89 -26.99 10.79
C ASN A 62 6.72 -27.57 11.94
N SER A 63 7.09 -26.71 12.90
CA SER A 63 7.76 -27.11 14.13
C SER A 63 7.29 -26.24 15.29
N GLU A 64 7.53 -26.66 16.53
CA GLU A 64 7.24 -25.83 17.71
C GLU A 64 8.04 -24.51 17.74
N LYS A 65 9.12 -24.40 16.96
CA LYS A 65 10.00 -23.21 16.91
C LYS A 65 9.83 -22.35 15.66
N LYS A 66 9.27 -22.88 14.58
CA LYS A 66 9.02 -22.17 13.32
C LYS A 66 7.58 -22.45 12.90
N HIS A 67 6.81 -21.37 12.74
CA HIS A 67 5.45 -21.37 12.22
C HIS A 67 5.33 -22.12 10.87
N VAL A 68 4.10 -22.34 10.42
CA VAL A 68 3.79 -23.10 9.19
C VAL A 68 4.62 -22.55 8.03
N ASN A 69 5.33 -23.44 7.35
CA ASN A 69 5.99 -23.22 6.07
C ASN A 69 5.22 -23.97 4.98
N ALA A 70 5.10 -23.40 3.79
CA ALA A 70 4.48 -24.02 2.62
C ALA A 70 5.39 -23.85 1.38
N PRO A 71 6.66 -24.31 1.40
CA PRO A 71 7.57 -24.09 0.30
C PRO A 71 7.09 -24.77 -0.99
N ASN A 72 7.35 -24.09 -2.10
CA ASN A 72 7.01 -24.49 -3.44
C ASN A 72 8.24 -24.35 -4.33
N TYR A 73 8.48 -25.34 -5.18
CA TYR A 73 9.61 -25.41 -6.10
C TYR A 73 9.13 -25.83 -7.48
N LEU A 74 9.63 -25.18 -8.52
CA LEU A 74 9.66 -25.73 -9.88
C LEU A 74 11.07 -26.23 -10.13
N ILE A 75 11.19 -27.52 -10.42
CA ILE A 75 12.48 -28.22 -10.51
C ILE A 75 12.57 -28.88 -11.88
N ASP A 76 13.63 -28.64 -12.63
CA ASP A 76 13.83 -29.23 -13.96
C ASP A 76 13.82 -30.77 -13.88
N ALA A 77 13.01 -31.42 -14.71
CA ALA A 77 12.80 -32.87 -14.67
C ALA A 77 14.00 -33.68 -15.22
N ASN A 78 14.99 -33.02 -15.83
CA ASN A 78 16.18 -33.65 -16.40
C ASN A 78 17.45 -33.41 -15.59
N SER A 79 17.66 -32.18 -15.10
CA SER A 79 18.85 -31.79 -14.32
C SER A 79 18.61 -31.79 -12.81
N GLY A 80 17.36 -31.62 -12.39
CA GLY A 80 16.99 -31.42 -10.99
C GLY A 80 17.46 -30.06 -10.46
N GLU A 81 17.66 -29.07 -11.32
CA GLU A 81 17.92 -27.68 -10.99
C GLU A 81 16.63 -27.00 -10.53
N ILE A 82 16.72 -26.12 -9.52
CA ILE A 82 15.57 -25.33 -9.07
C ILE A 82 15.38 -24.18 -10.07
N LEU A 83 14.36 -24.28 -10.90
CA LEU A 83 13.98 -23.25 -11.88
C LEU A 83 13.26 -22.08 -11.22
N LYS A 84 12.50 -22.35 -10.15
CA LYS A 84 11.80 -21.33 -9.34
C LYS A 84 11.53 -21.87 -7.94
N GLN A 85 11.53 -20.99 -6.95
CA GLN A 85 11.14 -21.29 -5.58
C GLN A 85 10.29 -20.15 -5.01
N TRP A 86 9.28 -20.48 -4.21
CA TRP A 86 8.48 -19.53 -3.41
C TRP A 86 7.94 -20.22 -2.16
N ASN A 87 7.40 -19.46 -1.21
CA ASN A 87 6.72 -20.01 -0.03
C ASN A 87 5.24 -19.60 -0.10
N GLU A 88 4.31 -20.57 -0.06
CA GLU A 88 2.86 -20.33 -0.12
C GLU A 88 2.22 -20.17 1.24
N VAL A 89 3.01 -19.93 2.29
CA VAL A 89 2.45 -19.45 3.55
C VAL A 89 1.91 -18.08 3.22
N ARG A 90 0.60 -18.01 3.01
CA ARG A 90 -0.11 -16.81 3.38
C ARG A 90 0.17 -16.68 4.87
N HIS A 91 1.08 -15.77 5.26
CA HIS A 91 1.18 -15.38 6.65
C HIS A 91 -0.23 -14.96 7.02
N GLU A 92 -0.90 -15.77 7.82
CA GLU A 92 -2.21 -15.41 8.30
C GLU A 92 -1.99 -14.19 9.18
N ARG A 93 -2.66 -13.08 8.87
CA ARG A 93 -2.66 -11.90 9.72
C ARG A 93 -3.22 -12.32 11.08
N ILE A 94 -2.38 -12.28 12.11
CA ILE A 94 -2.75 -12.73 13.46
C ILE A 94 -2.73 -11.60 14.48
N GLY A 95 -2.10 -10.46 14.19
CA GLY A 95 -2.06 -9.30 15.06
C GLY A 95 -3.45 -8.70 15.27
N GLN A 96 -3.77 -8.38 16.51
CA GLN A 96 -5.08 -7.84 16.92
C GLN A 96 -4.89 -6.68 17.88
N GLY A 97 -5.87 -5.80 17.98
CA GLY A 97 -5.75 -4.65 18.87
C GLY A 97 -6.80 -3.59 18.66
N LEU A 98 -6.75 -2.55 19.48
CA LEU A 98 -7.56 -1.35 19.24
C LEU A 98 -7.04 -0.60 18.01
N GLY A 99 -7.92 0.17 17.39
CA GLY A 99 -7.62 1.09 16.30
C GLY A 99 -8.54 2.30 16.34
N GLY A 100 -8.22 3.30 15.54
CA GLY A 100 -8.94 4.55 15.44
C GLY A 100 -8.72 5.48 16.63
N ASN A 101 -9.71 6.33 16.91
CA ASN A 101 -9.61 7.38 17.92
C ASN A 101 -10.95 7.69 18.60
N ALA A 102 -10.93 8.62 19.55
CA ALA A 102 -12.11 8.98 20.33
C ALA A 102 -13.20 9.76 19.56
N PHE A 103 -12.99 10.13 18.29
CA PHE A 103 -13.87 11.03 17.55
C PHE A 103 -14.93 10.26 16.76
N THR A 104 -16.20 10.67 16.87
CA THR A 104 -17.27 10.07 16.05
C THR A 104 -17.31 10.76 14.68
N LEU A 105 -17.31 9.95 13.63
CA LEU A 105 -17.49 10.41 12.25
C LEU A 105 -18.98 10.37 11.87
N PRO A 106 -19.43 11.13 10.86
CA PRO A 106 -20.82 11.13 10.42
C PRO A 106 -21.38 9.73 10.11
N TYR A 107 -20.53 8.82 9.64
CA TYR A 107 -20.89 7.46 9.20
C TYR A 107 -20.43 6.34 10.14
N ARG A 108 -19.56 6.61 11.13
CA ARG A 108 -19.08 5.57 12.07
C ARG A 108 -18.55 6.12 13.38
N GLN A 109 -18.44 5.23 14.37
CA GLN A 109 -17.66 5.49 15.57
C GLN A 109 -16.16 5.56 15.24
N GLY A 110 -15.41 6.41 15.94
CA GLY A 110 -13.96 6.50 15.78
C GLY A 110 -13.23 5.29 16.33
N MET A 111 -13.74 4.73 17.43
CA MET A 111 -13.18 3.53 18.06
C MET A 111 -13.60 2.28 17.31
N PHE A 112 -12.62 1.46 16.95
CA PHE A 112 -12.81 0.12 16.41
C PHE A 112 -11.67 -0.80 16.87
N GLN A 113 -11.69 -2.05 16.41
CA GLN A 113 -10.59 -3.00 16.61
C GLN A 113 -10.11 -3.59 15.29
N HIS A 114 -8.86 -4.02 15.28
CA HIS A 114 -8.30 -4.94 14.30
C HIS A 114 -8.41 -6.37 14.83
N GLY A 115 -9.07 -7.25 14.08
CA GLY A 115 -9.40 -8.59 14.55
C GLY A 115 -10.63 -8.59 15.47
N ASN A 116 -10.79 -9.65 16.27
CA ASN A 116 -12.01 -9.92 17.04
C ASN A 116 -11.74 -10.25 18.53
N ALA A 117 -10.56 -9.87 19.03
CA ALA A 117 -10.14 -10.15 20.40
C ALA A 117 -10.93 -9.35 21.46
N LEU A 118 -11.56 -8.22 21.09
CA LEU A 118 -12.30 -7.34 22.01
C LEU A 118 -13.80 -7.40 21.69
N PRO A 119 -14.63 -8.10 22.48
CA PRO A 119 -16.05 -8.25 22.19
C PRO A 119 -16.80 -6.92 22.15
N GLY A 120 -17.72 -6.76 21.19
CA GLY A 120 -18.64 -5.62 21.12
C GLY A 120 -18.12 -4.38 20.40
N LEU A 121 -16.90 -4.40 19.85
CA LEU A 121 -16.37 -3.32 19.01
C LEU A 121 -16.52 -3.62 17.52
N PRO A 122 -16.86 -2.61 16.68
CA PRO A 122 -16.72 -2.72 15.22
C PRO A 122 -15.32 -3.18 14.86
N SER A 123 -15.21 -4.04 13.86
CA SER A 123 -14.01 -4.83 13.61
C SER A 123 -13.60 -4.75 12.15
N LEU A 124 -12.35 -4.34 11.95
CA LEU A 124 -11.59 -4.54 10.73
C LEU A 124 -10.81 -5.86 10.80
N GLY A 125 -10.13 -6.22 9.72
CA GLY A 125 -9.30 -7.41 9.68
C GLY A 125 -8.15 -7.38 10.70
N LYS A 126 -7.50 -8.52 10.88
CA LYS A 126 -6.25 -8.62 11.64
C LYS A 126 -5.11 -7.94 10.87
N PHE A 127 -4.04 -7.54 11.57
CA PHE A 127 -2.81 -7.03 10.95
C PHE A 127 -1.66 -8.05 11.01
N ASP A 128 -0.63 -7.84 10.21
CA ASP A 128 0.53 -8.73 10.15
C ASP A 128 1.50 -8.48 11.31
N VAL A 129 2.00 -9.57 11.89
CA VAL A 129 3.08 -9.56 12.87
C VAL A 129 4.00 -10.75 12.64
N ASN A 130 5.29 -10.55 12.88
CA ASN A 130 6.29 -11.60 12.93
C ASN A 130 6.45 -12.07 14.39
N VAL A 131 6.25 -13.36 14.65
CA VAL A 131 6.31 -13.92 16.00
C VAL A 131 7.66 -14.60 16.22
N GLU A 132 8.41 -14.11 17.20
CA GLU A 132 9.74 -14.61 17.57
C GLU A 132 9.89 -14.59 19.10
N ASP A 133 10.25 -15.73 19.70
CA ASP A 133 10.54 -15.87 21.14
C ASP A 133 9.46 -15.29 22.09
N GLY A 134 8.18 -15.45 21.74
CA GLY A 134 7.05 -14.95 22.54
C GLY A 134 6.78 -13.44 22.39
N LEU A 135 7.42 -12.80 21.42
CA LEU A 135 7.19 -11.41 21.03
C LEU A 135 6.56 -11.37 19.64
N CYS A 136 5.58 -10.50 19.46
CA CYS A 136 5.06 -10.10 18.15
C CYS A 136 5.75 -8.82 17.75
N ARG A 137 6.47 -8.85 16.64
CA ARG A 137 7.01 -7.66 15.98
C ARG A 137 6.02 -7.20 14.91
N VAL A 138 5.69 -5.92 14.90
CA VAL A 138 4.77 -5.32 13.94
C VAL A 138 5.53 -5.02 12.64
N GLU A 139 5.81 -6.10 11.91
CA GLU A 139 6.54 -6.08 10.65
C GLU A 139 6.11 -7.25 9.75
N ASN A 140 6.34 -7.11 8.45
CA ASN A 140 6.34 -8.17 7.46
C ASN A 140 7.39 -7.87 6.36
N GLU A 141 7.37 -8.61 5.26
CA GLU A 141 8.31 -8.40 4.15
C GLU A 141 8.19 -7.02 3.48
N SER A 142 7.01 -6.38 3.58
CA SER A 142 6.72 -5.09 2.94
C SER A 142 6.84 -3.91 3.89
N ILE A 143 6.51 -4.06 5.18
CA ILE A 143 6.35 -2.94 6.13
C ILE A 143 7.04 -3.28 7.45
N LYS A 144 7.75 -2.30 8.01
CA LYS A 144 8.33 -2.33 9.36
C LYS A 144 7.82 -1.12 10.13
N VAL A 145 6.93 -1.35 11.12
CA VAL A 145 6.37 -0.26 11.94
C VAL A 145 7.25 -0.03 13.17
N MET A 146 7.64 1.21 13.39
CA MET A 146 8.49 1.65 14.50
C MET A 146 7.74 2.62 15.40
N ASN A 147 8.01 2.57 16.69
CA ASN A 147 7.42 3.44 17.69
C ASN A 147 8.51 4.33 18.28
N LEU A 148 8.40 5.65 18.06
CA LEU A 148 9.42 6.63 18.43
C LEU A 148 9.25 7.22 19.83
N GLU A 149 8.22 6.84 20.61
CA GLU A 149 7.91 7.46 21.92
C GLU A 149 9.12 7.48 22.88
N ASN A 150 9.95 6.44 22.86
CA ASN A 150 11.11 6.31 23.74
C ASN A 150 12.44 6.72 23.07
N HIS A 151 12.37 7.35 21.91
CA HIS A 151 13.52 7.84 21.15
C HIS A 151 13.53 9.36 21.15
N ASN A 152 14.70 9.96 21.43
CA ASN A 152 14.87 11.41 21.34
C ASN A 152 15.09 11.84 19.87
N ILE A 153 14.05 11.66 19.06
CA ILE A 153 14.04 11.92 17.61
C ILE A 153 12.96 12.96 17.33
N GLY A 154 13.37 14.10 16.79
CA GLY A 154 12.48 15.14 16.30
C GLY A 154 12.30 15.09 14.78
N TYR A 155 11.48 16.00 14.27
CA TYR A 155 11.25 16.16 12.82
C TYR A 155 12.54 16.41 12.02
N ASP A 156 13.53 17.08 12.62
CA ASP A 156 14.81 17.44 12.02
C ASP A 156 15.75 16.25 11.74
N PHE A 157 15.43 15.07 12.26
CA PHE A 157 16.20 13.84 12.00
C PHE A 157 15.85 13.16 10.67
N PHE A 158 14.75 13.58 10.03
CA PHE A 158 14.32 12.97 8.78
C PHE A 158 15.01 13.62 7.57
N PRO A 159 15.39 12.83 6.55
CA PRO A 159 15.17 11.38 6.43
C PRO A 159 16.15 10.55 7.30
N ILE A 160 15.63 9.52 7.98
CA ILE A 160 16.49 8.62 8.76
C ILE A 160 17.26 7.71 7.79
N THR A 161 18.58 7.88 7.74
CA THR A 161 19.47 7.07 6.89
C THR A 161 19.64 5.65 7.46
N ILE A 162 20.09 4.70 6.63
CA ILE A 162 20.44 3.34 7.07
C ILE A 162 21.47 3.36 8.21
N PHE A 163 22.45 4.26 8.13
CA PHE A 163 23.45 4.44 9.19
C PHE A 163 22.80 4.93 10.49
N ALA A 164 21.92 5.94 10.41
CA ALA A 164 21.20 6.45 11.57
C ALA A 164 20.25 5.40 12.17
N GLU A 165 19.51 4.64 11.36
CA GLU A 165 18.66 3.53 11.81
C GLU A 165 19.46 2.54 12.66
N SER A 166 20.67 2.18 12.20
CA SER A 166 21.57 1.28 12.92
C SER A 166 22.15 1.88 14.21
N VAL A 167 22.56 3.15 14.19
CA VAL A 167 23.16 3.82 15.38
C VAL A 167 22.11 4.06 16.46
N LEU A 168 20.89 4.39 16.07
CA LEU A 168 19.75 4.61 16.97
C LEU A 168 19.08 3.30 17.42
N ASN A 169 19.51 2.16 16.86
CA ASN A 169 18.97 0.84 17.12
C ASN A 169 17.44 0.80 16.95
N LEU A 170 16.95 1.36 15.83
CA LEU A 170 15.52 1.41 15.53
C LEU A 170 15.04 0.04 15.01
N SER A 171 14.32 -0.68 15.86
CA SER A 171 13.70 -1.96 15.53
C SER A 171 12.20 -1.80 15.29
N ALA A 172 11.58 -2.81 14.67
CA ALA A 172 10.13 -2.90 14.66
C ALA A 172 9.59 -2.83 16.08
N PHE A 173 8.45 -2.16 16.26
CA PHE A 173 7.73 -2.18 17.51
C PHE A 173 7.38 -3.63 17.86
N SER A 174 7.56 -4.01 19.13
CA SER A 174 7.32 -5.37 19.58
C SER A 174 6.58 -5.41 20.91
N TYR A 175 5.74 -6.43 21.08
CA TYR A 175 4.95 -6.63 22.29
C TYR A 175 4.85 -8.12 22.64
N PRO A 176 4.72 -8.50 23.93
CA PRO A 176 4.52 -9.88 24.34
C PRO A 176 3.24 -10.47 23.75
N CYS A 177 3.35 -11.62 23.08
CA CYS A 177 2.23 -12.21 22.39
C CYS A 177 2.27 -13.74 22.35
N ASN A 178 1.10 -14.36 22.39
CA ASN A 178 0.88 -15.79 22.21
C ASN A 178 -0.60 -16.08 21.95
N GLU A 179 -0.95 -17.34 21.75
CA GLU A 179 -2.34 -17.75 21.56
C GLU A 179 -3.24 -17.42 22.76
N THR A 180 -2.72 -17.46 23.98
CA THR A 180 -3.50 -17.19 25.21
C THR A 180 -3.92 -15.73 25.33
N ASN A 181 -3.07 -14.80 24.87
CA ASN A 181 -3.42 -13.37 24.80
C ASN A 181 -3.93 -12.94 23.42
N LEU A 182 -4.27 -13.91 22.56
CA LEU A 182 -4.85 -13.69 21.23
C LEU A 182 -3.99 -12.79 20.33
N PHE A 183 -2.68 -12.75 20.54
CA PHE A 183 -1.74 -11.87 19.83
C PHE A 183 -2.12 -10.37 19.92
N LEU A 184 -2.78 -9.97 21.01
CA LEU A 184 -3.37 -8.65 21.21
C LEU A 184 -2.31 -7.59 21.59
N ASN A 185 -2.12 -6.59 20.73
CA ASN A 185 -1.53 -5.31 21.10
C ASN A 185 -2.64 -4.35 21.52
N TYR A 186 -2.83 -4.17 22.81
CA TYR A 186 -3.93 -3.36 23.32
C TYR A 186 -3.70 -1.84 23.15
N ALA A 187 -2.48 -1.36 23.39
CA ALA A 187 -2.20 0.06 23.55
C ALA A 187 -0.70 0.37 23.34
N ASP A 188 -0.12 -0.14 22.26
CA ASP A 188 1.26 0.12 21.82
C ASP A 188 2.30 -0.06 22.92
N GLY A 189 2.17 -1.14 23.69
CA GLY A 189 3.15 -1.43 24.75
C GLY A 189 3.16 -0.36 25.85
N ARG A 190 2.00 0.28 26.09
CA ARG A 190 1.76 1.40 27.04
C ARG A 190 2.16 2.78 26.55
N THR A 191 2.52 2.95 25.28
CA THR A 191 2.71 4.29 24.69
C THR A 191 1.41 4.84 24.10
N GLY A 192 0.39 4.00 23.91
CA GLY A 192 -0.98 4.41 23.58
C GLY A 192 -1.94 4.25 24.76
N PRO A 193 -3.18 4.77 24.66
CA PRO A 193 -3.64 5.76 23.69
C PRO A 193 -2.84 7.07 23.77
N VAL A 194 -2.64 7.74 22.65
CA VAL A 194 -1.89 9.00 22.55
C VAL A 194 -2.70 10.02 21.77
N ASN A 195 -2.86 11.21 22.35
CA ASN A 195 -3.61 12.32 21.76
C ASN A 195 -4.92 11.88 21.07
N TYR A 196 -5.80 11.18 21.81
CA TYR A 196 -7.08 10.60 21.34
C TYR A 196 -7.02 9.37 20.43
N ALA A 197 -5.88 9.02 19.84
CA ALA A 197 -5.70 7.80 19.04
C ALA A 197 -5.43 6.58 19.95
N PHE A 198 -6.09 5.45 19.69
CA PHE A 198 -5.97 4.27 20.55
C PHE A 198 -4.67 3.49 20.34
N SER A 199 -4.27 3.31 19.08
CA SER A 199 -3.03 2.61 18.72
C SER A 199 -2.58 3.03 17.31
N PRO A 200 -1.75 4.08 17.20
CA PRO A 200 -1.14 4.45 15.94
C PRO A 200 -0.33 3.31 15.31
N VAL A 201 0.28 2.41 16.10
CA VAL A 201 1.05 1.28 15.55
C VAL A 201 0.15 0.26 14.84
N ASN A 202 -0.97 -0.14 15.45
CA ASN A 202 -1.87 -1.13 14.84
C ASN A 202 -2.51 -0.57 13.57
N ASP A 203 -3.01 0.67 13.65
CA ASP A 203 -3.56 1.38 12.49
C ASP A 203 -2.50 1.48 11.39
N THR A 204 -1.26 1.81 11.75
CA THR A 204 -0.19 1.95 10.75
C THR A 204 0.08 0.68 9.99
N MET A 205 0.21 -0.44 10.70
CA MET A 205 0.43 -1.73 10.04
C MET A 205 -0.76 -2.10 9.15
N TYR A 206 -1.98 -1.92 9.65
CA TYR A 206 -3.19 -2.31 8.93
C TYR A 206 -3.39 -1.47 7.68
N PHE A 207 -3.47 -0.15 7.78
CA PHE A 207 -3.83 0.71 6.64
C PHE A 207 -2.72 0.79 5.59
N ALA A 208 -1.44 0.76 5.98
CA ALA A 208 -0.36 0.63 5.02
C ALA A 208 -0.48 -0.70 4.24
N GLN A 209 -0.71 -1.82 4.93
CA GLN A 209 -0.86 -3.12 4.28
C GLN A 209 -2.11 -3.18 3.39
N GLN A 210 -3.24 -2.60 3.81
CA GLN A 210 -4.45 -2.54 2.98
C GLN A 210 -4.26 -1.67 1.74
N THR A 211 -3.46 -0.61 1.83
CA THR A 211 -3.09 0.21 0.68
C THR A 211 -2.27 -0.59 -0.33
N LEU A 212 -1.26 -1.33 0.14
CA LEU A 212 -0.46 -2.21 -0.74
C LEU A 212 -1.31 -3.32 -1.38
N ASP A 213 -2.18 -3.95 -0.58
CA ASP A 213 -3.13 -4.96 -1.05
C ASP A 213 -4.09 -4.40 -2.11
N MET A 214 -4.59 -3.18 -1.91
CA MET A 214 -5.47 -2.48 -2.85
C MET A 214 -4.76 -2.29 -4.20
N TYR A 215 -3.54 -1.72 -4.20
CA TYR A 215 -2.76 -1.57 -5.43
C TYR A 215 -2.53 -2.90 -6.16
N GLN A 216 -2.21 -3.97 -5.44
CA GLN A 216 -1.97 -5.29 -6.03
C GLN A 216 -3.24 -5.95 -6.57
N LYS A 217 -4.28 -6.05 -5.73
CA LYS A 217 -5.49 -6.85 -6.02
C LYS A 217 -6.46 -6.12 -6.93
N VAL A 218 -6.60 -4.81 -6.78
CA VAL A 218 -7.59 -4.00 -7.48
C VAL A 218 -6.98 -3.38 -8.73
N TYR A 219 -5.76 -2.85 -8.61
CA TYR A 219 -5.12 -2.06 -9.67
C TYR A 219 -4.02 -2.81 -10.43
N GLY A 220 -3.74 -4.07 -10.06
CA GLY A 220 -2.79 -4.94 -10.77
C GLY A 220 -1.33 -4.54 -10.63
N VAL A 221 -0.98 -3.70 -9.65
CA VAL A 221 0.40 -3.25 -9.42
C VAL A 221 1.09 -4.17 -8.43
N ASN A 222 1.90 -5.11 -8.93
CA ASN A 222 2.56 -6.13 -8.09
C ASN A 222 3.53 -5.55 -7.05
N ARG A 223 4.19 -4.43 -7.34
CA ARG A 223 5.21 -3.77 -6.49
C ARG A 223 4.95 -2.27 -6.40
N PRO A 224 3.88 -1.85 -5.71
CA PRO A 224 3.45 -0.45 -5.72
C PRO A 224 4.48 0.51 -5.11
N ILE A 225 5.32 0.00 -4.22
CA ILE A 225 6.42 0.74 -3.58
C ILE A 225 7.79 0.15 -3.94
N GLY A 226 7.92 -0.49 -5.11
CA GLY A 226 9.21 -0.96 -5.62
C GLY A 226 9.84 -2.11 -4.80
N ASP A 227 11.17 -2.21 -4.85
CA ASP A 227 11.97 -3.30 -4.26
C ASP A 227 12.73 -2.91 -2.99
N ASP A 228 12.76 -1.62 -2.65
CA ASP A 228 13.37 -1.11 -1.42
C ASP A 228 12.42 -1.36 -0.24
N LEU A 229 12.44 -2.60 0.25
CA LEU A 229 11.54 -3.12 1.26
C LEU A 229 12.30 -3.76 2.44
N PRO A 230 11.71 -3.78 3.64
CA PRO A 230 10.39 -3.21 3.98
C PRO A 230 10.42 -1.68 4.13
N ILE A 231 9.31 -0.99 3.82
CA ILE A 231 9.15 0.44 4.11
C ILE A 231 9.23 0.69 5.63
N ARG A 232 9.84 1.80 6.04
CA ARG A 232 9.92 2.21 7.44
C ARG A 232 8.75 3.11 7.81
N ALA A 233 7.81 2.60 8.60
CA ALA A 233 6.67 3.38 9.06
C ALA A 233 6.91 3.82 10.51
N TYR A 234 7.21 5.09 10.72
CA TYR A 234 7.49 5.66 12.03
C TYR A 234 6.21 6.24 12.63
N THR A 235 5.92 5.88 13.87
CA THR A 235 4.79 6.40 14.65
C THR A 235 5.32 7.07 15.91
N HIS A 236 4.45 7.81 16.61
CA HIS A 236 4.80 8.47 17.87
C HIS A 236 5.89 9.54 17.73
N LEU A 237 5.91 10.30 16.64
CA LEU A 237 6.84 11.42 16.48
C LEU A 237 6.35 12.65 17.27
N GLY A 238 6.54 12.62 18.59
CA GLY A 238 6.28 13.72 19.51
C GLY A 238 4.96 14.45 19.25
N ASP A 239 4.95 15.75 19.51
CA ASP A 239 3.80 16.65 19.31
C ASP A 239 3.68 17.13 17.83
N MET A 240 4.19 16.34 16.88
CA MET A 240 4.12 16.73 15.46
C MET A 240 2.69 16.64 14.94
N ASP A 241 2.21 17.75 14.41
CA ASP A 241 0.88 17.88 13.84
C ASP A 241 0.86 17.65 12.32
N ASN A 242 1.43 16.52 11.91
CA ASN A 242 1.57 16.18 10.50
C ASN A 242 1.74 14.67 10.23
N ALA A 243 1.66 14.30 8.96
CA ALA A 243 2.23 13.07 8.41
C ALA A 243 3.05 13.42 7.16
N PHE A 244 4.03 12.59 6.81
CA PHE A 244 4.75 12.76 5.54
C PHE A 244 5.41 11.46 5.09
N ALA A 245 5.63 11.35 3.79
CA ALA A 245 6.40 10.29 3.16
C ALA A 245 7.79 10.77 2.72
N VAL A 246 8.75 9.84 2.72
CA VAL A 246 10.08 10.03 2.15
C VAL A 246 10.34 8.90 1.16
N PRO A 247 10.65 9.19 -0.12
CA PRO A 247 11.00 8.15 -1.08
C PRO A 247 12.39 7.55 -0.79
N THR A 248 12.73 6.44 -1.44
CA THR A 248 14.09 5.88 -1.36
C THR A 248 15.11 6.94 -1.79
N ILE A 249 16.12 7.15 -0.96
CA ILE A 249 17.26 8.00 -1.31
C ILE A 249 18.43 7.09 -1.65
N SER A 250 18.89 7.15 -2.90
CA SER A 250 20.04 6.38 -3.37
C SER A 250 21.08 7.29 -4.02
N LEU A 251 22.35 6.95 -3.81
CA LEU A 251 23.50 7.58 -4.48
C LEU A 251 24.34 6.49 -5.14
N ASP A 252 24.61 6.62 -6.44
CA ASP A 252 25.40 5.66 -7.22
C ASP A 252 24.94 4.19 -7.08
N GLY A 253 23.61 3.99 -6.97
CA GLY A 253 22.99 2.67 -6.80
C GLY A 253 23.06 2.11 -5.37
N VAL A 254 23.59 2.86 -4.41
CA VAL A 254 23.60 2.51 -2.99
C VAL A 254 22.46 3.22 -2.29
N VAL A 255 21.57 2.46 -1.64
CA VAL A 255 20.50 3.01 -0.81
C VAL A 255 21.11 3.67 0.43
N LEU A 256 20.83 4.95 0.63
CA LEU A 256 21.25 5.74 1.79
C LEU A 256 20.14 5.86 2.84
N ALA A 257 18.89 5.93 2.39
CA ALA A 257 17.71 5.90 3.23
C ALA A 257 16.61 5.08 2.54
N HIS A 258 16.03 4.15 3.28
CA HIS A 258 14.85 3.41 2.84
C HIS A 258 13.65 4.36 2.69
N GLN A 259 12.63 3.93 1.94
CA GLN A 259 11.33 4.59 1.94
C GLN A 259 10.78 4.72 3.36
N GLN A 260 10.12 5.83 3.65
CA GLN A 260 9.59 6.15 4.97
C GLN A 260 8.18 6.70 4.88
N ILE A 261 7.39 6.40 5.90
CA ILE A 261 6.17 7.13 6.24
C ILE A 261 6.31 7.51 7.71
N VAL A 262 5.96 8.74 8.04
CA VAL A 262 6.16 9.30 9.37
C VAL A 262 4.86 9.88 9.86
N ILE A 263 4.44 9.43 11.04
CA ILE A 263 3.17 9.79 11.68
C ILE A 263 3.47 10.42 13.05
N GLY A 264 3.09 11.68 13.20
CA GLY A 264 3.13 12.38 14.48
C GLY A 264 2.00 11.94 15.40
N ASN A 265 2.11 12.25 16.70
CA ASN A 265 0.96 12.04 17.59
C ASN A 265 -0.15 13.07 17.36
N GLY A 266 0.13 14.16 16.63
CA GLY A 266 -0.70 15.35 16.60
C GLY A 266 -0.54 16.20 17.86
N ASP A 267 -0.92 17.48 17.78
CA ASP A 267 -0.92 18.39 18.92
C ASP A 267 -2.10 19.36 18.88
N GLU A 268 -2.02 20.49 18.19
CA GLU A 268 -3.07 21.51 18.25
C GLU A 268 -4.29 21.15 17.39
N PHE A 269 -4.06 20.68 16.16
CA PHE A 269 -5.08 20.50 15.13
C PHE A 269 -5.44 19.04 14.87
N LEU A 270 -4.46 18.12 14.92
CA LEU A 270 -4.64 16.69 14.60
C LEU A 270 -4.53 15.78 15.82
N THR A 271 -5.16 14.61 15.72
CA THR A 271 -4.75 13.36 16.38
C THR A 271 -3.86 12.57 15.42
N ALA A 272 -3.19 11.52 15.90
CA ALA A 272 -2.31 10.69 15.08
C ALA A 272 -3.00 10.25 13.76
N PRO A 273 -2.55 10.74 12.59
CA PRO A 273 -3.22 10.52 11.31
C PRO A 273 -2.84 9.15 10.71
N ALA A 274 -3.09 8.07 11.44
CA ALA A 274 -2.69 6.71 11.06
C ALA A 274 -3.75 5.95 10.23
N GLN A 275 -4.88 6.58 9.88
CA GLN A 275 -6.00 5.93 9.17
C GLN A 275 -5.93 6.16 7.65
N SER A 276 -6.90 6.85 7.03
CA SER A 276 -6.94 6.99 5.56
C SER A 276 -5.77 7.81 5.02
N VAL A 277 -5.20 8.68 5.87
CA VAL A 277 -3.97 9.45 5.58
C VAL A 277 -2.79 8.55 5.23
N LEU A 278 -2.71 7.30 5.72
CA LEU A 278 -1.66 6.38 5.26
C LEU A 278 -1.79 5.97 3.80
N GLY A 279 -3.02 5.89 3.27
CA GLY A 279 -3.24 5.70 1.85
C GLY A 279 -2.68 6.86 1.02
N HIS A 280 -2.80 8.08 1.53
CA HIS A 280 -2.25 9.30 0.95
C HIS A 280 -0.71 9.27 0.99
N GLU A 281 -0.10 9.15 2.17
CA GLU A 281 1.37 9.18 2.32
C GLU A 281 2.07 8.07 1.53
N LEU A 282 1.54 6.85 1.57
CA LEU A 282 2.13 5.73 0.82
C LEU A 282 2.07 5.98 -0.70
N SER A 283 1.07 6.73 -1.16
CA SER A 283 0.88 7.06 -2.57
C SER A 283 1.80 8.18 -3.07
N HIS A 284 2.41 8.98 -2.19
CA HIS A 284 3.55 9.81 -2.57
C HIS A 284 4.76 8.95 -2.95
N ASN A 285 5.05 7.89 -2.20
CA ASN A 285 6.11 6.95 -2.56
C ASN A 285 5.81 6.21 -3.87
N PHE A 286 4.54 5.86 -4.10
CA PHE A 286 4.10 5.34 -5.40
C PHE A 286 4.41 6.34 -6.53
N THR A 287 4.03 7.61 -6.37
CA THR A 287 4.25 8.65 -7.39
C THR A 287 5.73 8.89 -7.63
N ALA A 288 6.55 8.93 -6.58
CA ALA A 288 7.99 9.12 -6.67
C ALA A 288 8.70 8.01 -7.45
N LEU A 289 8.20 6.77 -7.37
CA LEU A 289 8.75 5.62 -8.11
C LEU A 289 8.32 5.56 -9.58
N HIS A 290 7.22 6.21 -9.94
CA HIS A 290 6.63 6.14 -11.27
C HIS A 290 6.83 7.46 -12.02
N SER A 291 5.81 8.32 -12.09
CA SER A 291 5.87 9.58 -12.84
C SER A 291 6.92 10.55 -12.30
N GLY A 292 7.27 10.44 -11.01
CA GLY A 292 8.23 11.34 -10.37
C GLY A 292 7.76 12.80 -10.38
N LEU A 293 6.44 13.03 -10.31
CA LEU A 293 5.86 14.38 -10.32
C LEU A 293 6.54 15.28 -9.29
N MET A 294 7.12 16.37 -9.76
CA MET A 294 7.78 17.37 -8.92
C MET A 294 6.76 17.99 -7.97
N TYR A 295 7.16 18.15 -6.72
CA TYR A 295 6.31 18.67 -5.65
C TYR A 295 6.26 20.22 -5.67
N GLU A 296 5.91 20.77 -6.84
CA GLU A 296 5.84 22.21 -7.10
C GLU A 296 4.78 22.49 -8.17
N GLY A 297 4.10 23.64 -8.07
CA GLY A 297 3.14 24.10 -9.06
C GLY A 297 2.07 23.07 -9.42
N GLN A 298 1.71 22.96 -10.69
CA GLN A 298 0.68 22.03 -11.15
C GLN A 298 1.07 20.56 -10.98
N SER A 299 2.34 20.19 -11.21
CA SER A 299 2.79 18.81 -10.99
C SER A 299 2.67 18.41 -9.53
N GLY A 300 2.95 19.35 -8.62
CA GLY A 300 2.79 19.14 -7.18
C GLY A 300 1.32 19.02 -6.79
N GLY A 301 0.44 19.86 -7.34
CA GLY A 301 -1.01 19.72 -7.17
C GLY A 301 -1.54 18.37 -7.67
N ILE A 302 -1.04 17.87 -8.81
CA ILE A 302 -1.39 16.52 -9.30
C ILE A 302 -0.85 15.43 -8.37
N ASN A 303 0.36 15.60 -7.84
CA ASN A 303 0.97 14.67 -6.88
C ASN A 303 0.12 14.55 -5.60
N GLU A 304 -0.21 15.68 -4.97
CA GLU A 304 -1.14 15.76 -3.83
C GLU A 304 -2.49 15.15 -4.14
N SER A 305 -3.06 15.50 -5.30
CA SER A 305 -4.37 15.00 -5.68
C SER A 305 -4.36 13.49 -5.89
N PHE A 306 -3.33 12.92 -6.52
CA PHE A 306 -3.23 11.47 -6.67
C PHE A 306 -3.22 10.75 -5.31
N SER A 307 -2.52 11.31 -4.33
CA SER A 307 -2.50 10.77 -2.95
C SER A 307 -3.88 10.89 -2.27
N ASP A 308 -4.61 12.00 -2.45
CA ASP A 308 -6.00 12.14 -1.98
C ASP A 308 -6.96 11.14 -2.65
N MET A 309 -6.83 10.92 -3.96
CA MET A 309 -7.61 9.92 -4.69
C MET A 309 -7.33 8.50 -4.17
N ALA A 310 -6.08 8.21 -3.80
CA ALA A 310 -5.70 6.93 -3.23
C ALA A 310 -6.30 6.69 -1.84
N ALA A 311 -6.42 7.74 -1.02
CA ALA A 311 -7.12 7.66 0.26
C ALA A 311 -8.61 7.34 0.08
N ILE A 312 -9.31 7.99 -0.86
CA ILE A 312 -10.70 7.65 -1.19
C ILE A 312 -10.82 6.23 -1.77
N ALA A 313 -9.90 5.83 -2.64
CA ALA A 313 -9.86 4.47 -3.18
C ALA A 313 -9.66 3.42 -2.08
N LEU A 314 -8.86 3.72 -1.05
CA LEU A 314 -8.66 2.85 0.12
C LEU A 314 -9.95 2.71 0.93
N LEU A 315 -10.69 3.81 1.15
CA LEU A 315 -11.99 3.76 1.82
C LEU A 315 -13.00 2.92 1.03
N ASP A 316 -13.09 3.10 -0.30
CA ASP A 316 -13.94 2.29 -1.17
C ASP A 316 -13.57 0.81 -1.11
N TYR A 317 -12.27 0.49 -1.18
CA TYR A 317 -11.75 -0.86 -1.07
C TYR A 317 -12.12 -1.52 0.27
N LEU A 318 -11.91 -0.83 1.39
CA LEU A 318 -12.26 -1.33 2.73
C LEU A 318 -13.77 -1.52 2.90
N SER A 319 -14.59 -0.61 2.36
CA SER A 319 -16.06 -0.68 2.46
C SER A 319 -16.66 -1.94 1.84
N LYS A 320 -15.97 -2.60 0.90
CA LYS A 320 -16.47 -3.83 0.27
C LYS A 320 -16.55 -4.99 1.26
N ASP A 321 -15.57 -5.09 2.15
CA ASP A 321 -15.53 -6.10 3.21
C ASP A 321 -16.08 -5.57 4.54
N TYR A 322 -16.02 -4.25 4.75
CA TYR A 322 -16.44 -3.56 5.97
C TYR A 322 -17.40 -2.40 5.65
N PRO A 323 -18.65 -2.66 5.25
CA PRO A 323 -19.59 -1.61 4.85
C PRO A 323 -19.93 -0.59 5.95
N TRP A 324 -19.64 -0.92 7.20
CA TRP A 324 -19.80 -0.01 8.34
C TRP A 324 -18.69 1.04 8.44
N TYR A 325 -17.56 0.84 7.74
CA TYR A 325 -16.37 1.67 7.90
C TYR A 325 -16.45 3.00 7.13
N TRP A 326 -17.10 3.00 5.98
CA TRP A 326 -17.31 4.19 5.15
C TRP A 326 -18.63 4.06 4.39
N ASP A 327 -19.37 5.16 4.27
CA ASP A 327 -20.70 5.20 3.67
C ASP A 327 -20.71 5.35 2.14
N GLY A 328 -19.56 5.69 1.55
CA GLY A 328 -19.43 5.97 0.11
C GLY A 328 -19.74 7.42 -0.28
N GLU A 329 -20.09 8.27 0.70
CA GLU A 329 -20.60 9.63 0.47
C GLU A 329 -19.66 10.71 1.03
N ASP A 330 -18.83 10.41 2.04
CA ASP A 330 -17.83 11.36 2.55
C ASP A 330 -16.59 11.44 1.64
N TRP A 331 -16.60 12.38 0.70
CA TRP A 331 -15.51 12.68 -0.24
C TRP A 331 -14.48 13.67 0.33
N THR A 332 -14.12 13.49 1.60
CA THR A 332 -13.24 14.41 2.32
C THR A 332 -11.99 13.71 2.83
N ILE A 333 -10.93 14.49 3.04
CA ILE A 333 -9.63 13.98 3.51
C ILE A 333 -9.37 14.46 4.93
N GLY A 334 -8.91 13.54 5.78
CA GLY A 334 -8.40 13.83 7.11
C GLY A 334 -9.46 14.15 8.17
N ARG A 335 -10.76 13.99 7.88
CA ARG A 335 -11.84 14.20 8.87
C ARG A 335 -11.61 13.39 10.15
N GLU A 336 -11.09 12.18 10.01
CA GLU A 336 -10.78 11.29 11.11
C GLU A 336 -9.55 11.70 11.90
N ALA A 337 -8.67 12.54 11.35
CA ALA A 337 -7.47 13.02 12.03
C ALA A 337 -7.66 14.40 12.67
N VAL A 338 -8.59 15.23 12.21
CA VAL A 338 -8.75 16.60 12.73
C VAL A 338 -9.60 16.63 14.01
N LYS A 339 -9.06 17.23 15.08
CA LYS A 339 -9.73 17.30 16.40
C LYS A 339 -11.08 18.05 16.38
N SER A 340 -11.23 19.01 15.48
CA SER A 340 -12.49 19.76 15.32
C SER A 340 -13.57 18.99 14.57
N GLY A 341 -13.22 17.86 13.93
CA GLY A 341 -14.09 17.11 13.02
C GLY A 341 -14.34 17.76 11.66
N GLN A 342 -13.73 18.93 11.40
CA GLN A 342 -13.72 19.55 10.08
C GLN A 342 -12.65 18.88 9.21
N PRO A 343 -12.99 18.39 8.01
CA PRO A 343 -12.01 17.84 7.07
C PRO A 343 -10.95 18.87 6.66
N ILE A 344 -9.79 18.35 6.26
CA ILE A 344 -8.68 19.16 5.74
C ILE A 344 -9.01 19.61 4.31
N ARG A 345 -9.53 18.71 3.48
CA ARG A 345 -9.87 18.95 2.07
C ARG A 345 -11.16 18.26 1.66
N TYR A 346 -11.77 18.78 0.60
CA TYR A 346 -13.01 18.31 0.00
C TYR A 346 -12.78 18.02 -1.48
N LEU A 347 -13.02 16.79 -1.94
CA LEU A 347 -12.85 16.45 -3.35
C LEU A 347 -14.07 16.87 -4.18
N ASP A 348 -15.27 16.86 -3.59
CA ASP A 348 -16.53 17.25 -4.25
C ASP A 348 -16.58 18.76 -4.53
N ASP A 349 -16.11 19.56 -3.58
CA ASP A 349 -16.08 21.02 -3.67
C ASP A 349 -14.87 21.59 -2.90
N PRO A 350 -13.68 21.66 -3.55
CA PRO A 350 -12.43 22.07 -2.91
C PRO A 350 -12.52 23.40 -2.16
N ALA A 351 -13.27 24.37 -2.69
CA ALA A 351 -13.39 25.70 -2.10
C ALA A 351 -14.04 25.71 -0.69
N LYS A 352 -14.65 24.60 -0.24
CA LYS A 352 -15.25 24.48 1.10
C LYS A 352 -14.23 24.57 2.24
N ASP A 353 -12.95 24.28 2.00
CA ASP A 353 -11.90 24.52 2.99
C ASP A 353 -11.50 26.01 3.09
N GLY A 354 -12.03 26.85 2.21
CA GLY A 354 -11.79 28.30 2.17
C GLY A 354 -10.50 28.72 1.46
N MET A 355 -9.73 27.78 0.91
CA MET A 355 -8.43 28.04 0.28
C MET A 355 -8.29 27.35 -1.08
N SER A 356 -8.60 26.06 -1.18
CA SER A 356 -8.36 25.22 -2.35
C SER A 356 -9.15 25.67 -3.57
N ILE A 357 -8.53 25.53 -4.74
CA ILE A 357 -9.13 25.90 -6.02
C ILE A 357 -9.88 24.72 -6.65
N GLY A 358 -11.05 24.98 -7.22
CA GLY A 358 -11.86 23.96 -7.89
C GLY A 358 -11.71 23.94 -9.40
N HIS A 359 -11.06 24.95 -9.97
CA HIS A 359 -10.95 25.14 -11.42
C HIS A 359 -9.56 25.65 -11.82
N ALA A 360 -9.02 25.16 -12.93
CA ALA A 360 -7.66 25.48 -13.38
C ALA A 360 -7.43 26.97 -13.68
N SER A 361 -8.48 27.74 -13.98
CA SER A 361 -8.39 29.19 -14.18
C SER A 361 -8.04 29.99 -12.91
N GLU A 362 -8.20 29.38 -11.74
CA GLU A 362 -7.88 29.99 -10.44
C GLU A 362 -6.42 29.75 -10.04
N TYR A 363 -5.69 28.93 -10.82
CA TYR A 363 -4.29 28.60 -10.55
C TYR A 363 -3.38 29.83 -10.65
N THR A 364 -2.45 29.93 -9.70
CA THR A 364 -1.29 30.81 -9.79
C THR A 364 -0.06 30.08 -9.26
N ASP A 365 1.14 30.43 -9.75
CA ASP A 365 2.39 29.80 -9.34
C ASP A 365 2.72 30.00 -7.84
N ALA A 366 2.04 30.93 -7.16
CA ALA A 366 2.23 31.22 -5.74
C ALA A 366 1.39 30.33 -4.81
N LEU A 367 0.44 29.56 -5.35
CA LEU A 367 -0.41 28.69 -4.54
C LEU A 367 0.35 27.43 -4.10
N ASP A 368 0.11 27.02 -2.87
CA ASP A 368 0.63 25.79 -2.31
C ASP A 368 0.02 24.55 -2.98
N VAL A 369 0.79 23.46 -3.06
CA VAL A 369 0.37 22.25 -3.76
C VAL A 369 -0.90 21.64 -3.17
N HIS A 370 -1.12 21.73 -1.85
CA HIS A 370 -2.33 21.25 -1.17
C HIS A 370 -3.58 22.04 -1.57
N ILE A 371 -3.41 23.29 -2.02
CA ILE A 371 -4.48 24.17 -2.52
C ILE A 371 -4.77 23.85 -3.99
N THR A 372 -3.71 23.68 -4.78
CA THR A 372 -3.81 23.46 -6.22
C THR A 372 -4.32 22.05 -6.59
N SER A 373 -4.17 21.09 -5.68
CA SER A 373 -4.67 19.72 -5.82
C SER A 373 -6.19 19.63 -6.03
N GLY A 374 -6.94 20.64 -5.57
CA GLY A 374 -8.39 20.74 -5.72
C GLY A 374 -8.89 20.56 -7.17
N VAL A 375 -8.11 20.97 -8.18
CA VAL A 375 -8.47 20.80 -9.59
C VAL A 375 -8.60 19.33 -9.96
N PHE A 376 -7.57 18.52 -9.67
CA PHE A 376 -7.57 17.08 -9.99
C PHE A 376 -8.47 16.29 -9.03
N ASN A 377 -8.60 16.74 -7.78
CA ASN A 377 -9.49 16.17 -6.78
C ASN A 377 -10.94 16.23 -7.26
N LYS A 378 -11.37 17.39 -7.75
CA LYS A 378 -12.71 17.59 -8.31
C LYS A 378 -12.90 16.85 -9.63
N ALA A 379 -11.89 16.81 -10.51
CA ALA A 379 -11.97 16.01 -11.73
C ALA A 379 -12.19 14.52 -11.42
N PHE A 380 -11.50 13.98 -10.41
CA PHE A 380 -11.66 12.60 -9.96
C PHE A 380 -13.05 12.34 -9.37
N TYR A 381 -13.53 13.23 -8.49
CA TYR A 381 -14.90 13.17 -7.96
C TYR A 381 -15.93 13.11 -9.10
N LEU A 382 -15.84 14.04 -10.05
CA LEU A 382 -16.77 14.11 -11.18
C LEU A 382 -16.71 12.84 -12.03
N LEU A 383 -15.51 12.35 -12.34
CA LEU A 383 -15.31 11.14 -13.13
C LEU A 383 -15.92 9.92 -12.45
N ALA A 384 -15.71 9.74 -11.15
CA ALA A 384 -16.27 8.62 -10.40
C ALA A 384 -17.81 8.61 -10.38
N HIS A 385 -18.45 9.76 -10.58
CA HIS A 385 -19.91 9.92 -10.64
C HIS A 385 -20.49 9.90 -12.07
N LYS A 386 -19.67 9.81 -13.11
CA LYS A 386 -20.18 9.68 -14.48
C LYS A 386 -20.88 8.33 -14.67
N PRO A 387 -21.92 8.24 -15.53
CA PRO A 387 -22.59 6.97 -15.81
C PRO A 387 -21.60 5.87 -16.26
N GLY A 388 -21.66 4.70 -15.62
CA GLY A 388 -20.77 3.57 -15.93
C GLY A 388 -19.34 3.70 -15.37
N TRP A 389 -19.08 4.72 -14.55
CA TRP A 389 -17.87 4.87 -13.76
C TRP A 389 -18.11 4.56 -12.29
N SER A 390 -17.01 4.34 -11.57
CA SER A 390 -16.94 4.08 -10.15
C SER A 390 -15.61 4.61 -9.63
N ILE A 391 -15.45 4.73 -8.31
CA ILE A 391 -14.17 5.10 -7.66
C ILE A 391 -13.05 4.20 -8.18
N GLN A 392 -13.26 2.88 -8.17
CA GLN A 392 -12.30 1.90 -8.69
C GLN A 392 -11.91 2.18 -10.15
N LYS A 393 -12.87 2.42 -11.06
CA LYS A 393 -12.54 2.69 -12.48
C LYS A 393 -11.83 4.04 -12.65
N ALA A 394 -12.29 5.06 -11.94
CA ALA A 394 -11.69 6.39 -11.99
C ALA A 394 -10.24 6.34 -11.49
N PHE A 395 -9.97 5.65 -10.38
CA PHE A 395 -8.63 5.60 -9.82
C PHE A 395 -7.71 4.71 -10.65
N GLN A 396 -8.24 3.63 -11.25
CA GLN A 396 -7.46 2.79 -12.16
C GLN A 396 -6.82 3.61 -13.31
N VAL A 397 -7.55 4.53 -13.95
CA VAL A 397 -6.98 5.32 -15.06
C VAL A 397 -6.01 6.39 -14.56
N MET A 398 -6.14 6.85 -13.31
CA MET A 398 -5.15 7.72 -12.67
C MET A 398 -3.86 6.96 -12.33
N VAL A 399 -3.98 5.72 -11.81
CA VAL A 399 -2.85 4.81 -11.57
C VAL A 399 -2.11 4.54 -12.88
N ASP A 400 -2.83 4.16 -13.94
CA ASP A 400 -2.24 3.91 -15.25
C ASP A 400 -1.55 5.16 -15.83
N ALA A 401 -2.14 6.35 -15.62
CA ALA A 401 -1.55 7.62 -16.05
C ALA A 401 -0.27 7.95 -15.28
N ASN A 402 -0.26 7.78 -13.96
CA ASN A 402 0.92 7.97 -13.12
C ASN A 402 2.05 6.99 -13.51
N MET A 403 1.72 5.74 -13.80
CA MET A 403 2.70 4.72 -14.18
C MET A 403 3.30 4.91 -15.57
N ASN A 404 2.50 5.35 -16.55
CA ASN A 404 2.87 5.21 -17.97
C ASN A 404 2.89 6.51 -18.77
N TYR A 405 2.31 7.60 -18.26
CA TYR A 405 2.01 8.78 -19.07
C TYR A 405 2.49 10.10 -18.47
N TRP A 406 2.39 10.27 -17.16
CA TRP A 406 2.81 11.51 -16.52
C TRP A 406 4.34 11.61 -16.46
N SER A 407 4.83 12.82 -16.69
CA SER A 407 6.24 13.18 -16.53
C SER A 407 6.44 14.02 -15.27
N PRO A 408 7.66 14.14 -14.74
CA PRO A 408 7.93 14.94 -13.54
C PRO A 408 7.40 16.37 -13.57
N ILE A 409 7.34 16.99 -14.75
CA ILE A 409 6.92 18.38 -14.96
C ILE A 409 5.50 18.52 -15.53
N ALA A 410 4.66 17.48 -15.38
CA ALA A 410 3.33 17.49 -15.99
C ALA A 410 2.48 18.64 -15.45
N TYR A 411 1.86 19.40 -16.36
CA TYR A 411 0.84 20.39 -16.05
C TYR A 411 -0.55 19.80 -16.35
N TYR A 412 -1.62 20.42 -15.84
CA TYR A 412 -2.97 19.84 -15.81
C TYR A 412 -3.45 19.30 -17.16
N ASP A 413 -3.36 20.11 -18.22
CA ASP A 413 -3.81 19.73 -19.56
C ASP A 413 -3.04 18.51 -20.12
N PHE A 414 -1.72 18.44 -19.88
CA PHE A 414 -0.90 17.31 -20.30
C PHE A 414 -1.22 16.06 -19.47
N ALA A 415 -1.38 16.22 -18.15
CA ALA A 415 -1.75 15.12 -17.27
C ALA A 415 -3.13 14.54 -17.63
N ALA A 416 -4.10 15.37 -18.00
CA ALA A 416 -5.40 14.93 -18.50
C ALA A 416 -5.28 14.12 -19.81
N CYS A 417 -4.37 14.48 -20.72
CA CYS A 417 -4.08 13.65 -21.89
C CYS A 417 -3.60 12.24 -21.49
N GLY A 418 -2.78 12.14 -20.44
CA GLY A 418 -2.33 10.85 -19.91
C GLY A 418 -3.48 9.97 -19.41
N VAL A 419 -4.44 10.55 -18.68
CA VAL A 419 -5.63 9.83 -18.19
C VAL A 419 -6.53 9.39 -19.35
N ILE A 420 -6.70 10.25 -20.36
CA ILE A 420 -7.44 9.91 -21.58
C ILE A 420 -6.77 8.75 -22.32
N GLN A 421 -5.45 8.79 -22.48
CA GLN A 421 -4.70 7.73 -23.16
C GLN A 421 -4.76 6.41 -22.38
N ALA A 422 -4.60 6.45 -21.05
CA ALA A 422 -4.80 5.28 -20.19
C ALA A 422 -6.21 4.65 -20.35
N THR A 423 -7.23 5.50 -20.51
CA THR A 423 -8.62 5.04 -20.75
C THR A 423 -8.77 4.35 -22.11
N ILE A 424 -8.13 4.91 -23.15
CA ILE A 424 -8.11 4.33 -24.52
C ILE A 424 -7.42 2.96 -24.52
N ASP A 425 -6.29 2.82 -23.83
CA ASP A 425 -5.54 1.58 -23.75
C ASP A 425 -6.31 0.45 -23.07
N LYS A 426 -7.22 0.80 -22.15
CA LYS A 426 -8.17 -0.13 -21.55
C LYS A 426 -9.39 -0.45 -22.42
N HIS A 427 -9.47 0.15 -23.61
CA HIS A 427 -10.63 0.06 -24.50
C HIS A 427 -11.93 0.53 -23.83
N TRP A 428 -11.82 1.52 -22.93
CA TRP A 428 -12.98 2.15 -22.28
C TRP A 428 -13.38 3.43 -23.02
N ASP A 429 -14.63 3.84 -22.84
CA ASP A 429 -15.09 5.12 -23.37
C ASP A 429 -14.39 6.27 -22.65
N LYS A 430 -13.64 7.07 -23.41
CA LYS A 430 -12.89 8.23 -22.91
C LYS A 430 -13.75 9.48 -22.72
N THR A 431 -14.97 9.50 -23.26
CA THR A 431 -15.85 10.68 -23.23
C THR A 431 -16.08 11.20 -21.81
N PRO A 432 -16.40 10.35 -20.82
CA PRO A 432 -16.62 10.83 -19.44
C PRO A 432 -15.36 11.43 -18.78
N VAL A 433 -14.16 10.95 -19.16
CA VAL A 433 -12.89 11.52 -18.69
C VAL A 433 -12.70 12.92 -19.25
N ILE A 434 -12.91 13.08 -20.56
CA ILE A 434 -12.81 14.39 -21.22
C ILE A 434 -13.78 15.39 -20.59
N GLU A 435 -15.03 14.98 -20.36
CA GLU A 435 -16.05 15.83 -19.73
C GLU A 435 -15.67 16.21 -18.30
N ALA A 436 -15.25 15.26 -17.46
CA ALA A 436 -14.90 15.52 -16.07
C ALA A 436 -13.73 16.52 -15.93
N PHE A 437 -12.71 16.41 -16.77
CA PHE A 437 -11.61 17.38 -16.80
C PHE A 437 -12.04 18.74 -17.37
N ALA A 438 -12.90 18.77 -18.38
CA ALA A 438 -13.40 20.02 -18.95
C ALA A 438 -14.21 20.83 -17.92
N GLU A 439 -14.95 20.18 -17.03
CA GLU A 439 -15.72 20.83 -15.95
C GLU A 439 -14.83 21.55 -14.91
N VAL A 440 -13.56 21.18 -14.80
CA VAL A 440 -12.55 21.86 -13.96
C VAL A 440 -11.59 22.73 -14.77
N GLY A 441 -11.90 23.00 -16.04
CA GLY A 441 -11.12 23.91 -16.89
C GLY A 441 -9.85 23.30 -17.47
N VAL A 442 -9.73 21.98 -17.47
CA VAL A 442 -8.56 21.24 -17.96
C VAL A 442 -8.90 20.59 -19.30
N VAL A 443 -8.13 20.88 -20.35
CA VAL A 443 -8.41 20.41 -21.70
C VAL A 443 -7.16 19.86 -22.36
N CYS A 444 -7.15 18.55 -22.63
CA CYS A 444 -6.07 17.92 -23.37
C CYS A 444 -5.87 18.57 -24.76
N PRO A 445 -4.68 19.10 -25.11
CA PRO A 445 -4.47 19.82 -26.36
C PRO A 445 -4.67 18.95 -27.61
N MET A 446 -4.46 17.63 -27.50
CA MET A 446 -4.64 16.65 -28.58
C MET A 446 -6.12 16.35 -28.87
N HIS A 447 -7.03 16.81 -28.01
CA HIS A 447 -8.47 16.58 -28.12
C HIS A 447 -9.28 17.90 -28.11
N LYS A 448 -8.65 19.02 -28.47
CA LYS A 448 -9.38 20.26 -28.77
C LYS A 448 -10.21 20.04 -30.05
N SER A 449 -11.54 20.10 -29.91
CA SER A 449 -12.49 20.06 -31.03
C SER A 449 -12.36 21.28 -31.93
#